data_AF-A0A947BU58-F1
#
_entry.id   AF-A0A947BU58-F1
#
_cell.length_a   1.000
_cell.length_b   1.000
_cell.length_c   1.000
_cell.angle_alpha   90.00
_cell.angle_beta   90.00
_cell.angle_gamma   90.00
#
_symmetry.space_group_name_H-M   'P 1'
#
loop_
_entity.id
_entity.type
_entity.pdbx_description
1 polymer ?
#
loop_
_entity_poly.entity_id
_entity_poly.type
_entity_poly.pdbx_seq_one_letter_code
_entity_poly.pdbx_strand_id
1 'polypeptide(L)'
;MDRITNHTDHSQHSPELHAELLGSRPEQCVRVHTLGRFTVQVDGKPFPPKLAAQQKPMEFLQAIISLGGRNISSEIIGSSLWPDAEGDAAANAFDINLYRARKTLGYKDAITVSAGKCSLNNARVWVDAWEFERILNKIDRILVNPANTDPASDDIELLLQDALSLYQGGFLSRETAKSWNVSLRERLRFKLFRHITAVSHIAEENGRWVNAIYFYQKGLEIEPLAEELYQRLMICYQYMGRKAEALSVYQRCRANLSAGLDIVPSPETEKIRTSIYLAA
;
A
#
# COMPACT_ATOMS: atom_id res chain seq x y z
N MET A 1 32.61 34.22 10.25
CA MET A 1 31.26 34.42 10.80
C MET A 1 30.45 35.14 9.75
N ASP A 2 29.44 34.61 9.07
CA ASP A 2 28.74 33.33 9.13
C ASP A 2 28.17 33.06 7.72
N ARG A 3 28.29 31.82 7.23
CA ARG A 3 27.60 31.37 6.01
C ARG A 3 26.27 30.77 6.44
N ILE A 4 25.17 31.42 6.06
CA ILE A 4 23.82 30.91 6.19
C ILE A 4 23.66 29.74 5.20
N THR A 5 23.66 28.52 5.72
CA THR A 5 23.24 27.32 5.01
C THR A 5 21.72 27.24 5.03
N ASN A 6 21.08 27.55 3.89
CA ASN A 6 19.69 27.17 3.64
C ASN A 6 19.63 25.64 3.47
N HIS A 7 19.15 24.96 4.51
CA HIS A 7 18.76 23.57 4.47
C HIS A 7 17.27 23.56 4.07
N THR A 8 17.00 23.28 2.79
CA THR A 8 15.63 23.05 2.32
C THR A 8 15.20 21.67 2.81
N ASP A 9 14.44 21.68 3.89
CA ASP A 9 13.76 20.54 4.46
C ASP A 9 12.71 20.01 3.48
N HIS A 10 12.97 18.85 2.86
CA HIS A 10 12.06 18.20 1.91
C HIS A 10 10.99 17.32 2.62
N SER A 11 10.69 17.57 3.89
CA SER A 11 9.68 16.81 4.64
C SER A 11 8.27 17.43 4.69
N GLN A 12 7.89 18.20 3.68
CA GLN A 12 6.51 18.69 3.53
C GLN A 12 5.78 17.95 2.40
N HIS A 13 5.30 16.74 2.68
CA HIS A 13 4.19 16.17 1.92
C HIS A 13 2.92 16.98 2.24
N SER A 14 2.53 17.86 1.31
CA SER A 14 1.38 18.77 1.46
C SER A 14 0.06 17.98 1.52
N PRO A 15 -0.89 18.32 2.43
CA PRO A 15 -2.23 17.73 2.51
C PRO A 15 -3.05 17.81 1.20
N GLU A 16 -2.64 18.69 0.28
CA GLU A 16 -3.31 18.97 -0.99
C GLU A 16 -3.19 17.81 -1.99
N LEU A 17 -2.07 17.08 -2.01
CA LEU A 17 -1.88 15.92 -2.89
C LEU A 17 -2.84 14.77 -2.52
N HIS A 18 -3.15 14.63 -1.23
CA HIS A 18 -4.16 13.67 -0.77
C HIS A 18 -5.57 14.05 -1.25
N ALA A 19 -5.92 15.34 -1.32
CA ALA A 19 -7.25 15.77 -1.75
C ALA A 19 -7.52 15.50 -3.24
N GLU A 20 -6.48 15.62 -4.07
CA GLU A 20 -6.56 15.41 -5.53
C GLU A 20 -6.69 13.92 -5.90
N LEU A 21 -5.97 13.06 -5.18
CA LEU A 21 -6.08 11.60 -5.29
C LEU A 21 -7.41 11.01 -4.80
N LEU A 22 -8.07 11.72 -3.89
CA LEU A 22 -9.37 11.35 -3.34
C LEU A 22 -10.54 11.65 -4.29
N GLY A 23 -10.24 12.08 -5.53
CA GLY A 23 -11.12 12.06 -6.69
C GLY A 23 -12.57 12.41 -6.35
N SER A 24 -12.85 13.68 -6.04
CA SER A 24 -14.19 14.29 -6.09
C SER A 24 -15.34 13.39 -5.56
N ARG A 25 -15.10 12.60 -4.50
CA ARG A 25 -16.16 11.84 -3.85
C ARG A 25 -16.94 12.79 -2.93
N PRO A 26 -18.27 12.67 -2.87
CA PRO A 26 -19.10 13.58 -2.10
C PRO A 26 -18.64 13.62 -0.64
N GLU A 27 -18.73 14.81 -0.02
CA GLU A 27 -18.41 15.03 1.39
C GLU A 27 -19.16 14.07 2.31
N GLN A 28 -20.28 13.50 1.85
CA GLN A 28 -21.09 12.49 2.53
C GLN A 28 -20.64 11.07 2.16
N CYS A 29 -19.52 10.62 2.73
CA CYS A 29 -19.04 9.25 2.58
C CYS A 29 -18.32 8.73 3.83
N VAL A 30 -18.30 7.40 3.95
CA VAL A 30 -17.44 6.68 4.89
C VAL A 30 -16.10 6.46 4.22
N ARG A 31 -15.01 6.93 4.83
CA ARG A 31 -13.64 6.65 4.40
C ARG A 31 -12.97 5.72 5.38
N VAL A 32 -12.45 4.61 4.88
CA VAL A 32 -11.74 3.61 5.67
C VAL A 32 -10.30 3.53 5.19
N HIS A 33 -9.37 3.88 6.07
CA HIS A 33 -7.95 3.70 5.83
C HIS A 33 -7.50 2.40 6.47
N THR A 34 -6.78 1.60 5.71
CA THR A 34 -6.33 0.25 6.07
C THR A 34 -4.85 0.03 5.75
N LEU A 35 -4.25 0.85 4.89
CA LEU A 35 -2.82 0.81 4.54
C LEU A 35 -2.02 1.71 5.49
N GLY A 36 -1.49 1.11 6.57
CA GLY A 36 -0.88 1.82 7.67
C GLY A 36 -1.77 1.80 8.90
N ARG A 37 -2.12 2.97 9.44
CA ARG A 37 -2.99 3.05 10.62
C ARG A 37 -4.45 2.86 10.22
N PHE A 38 -5.12 1.87 10.81
CA PHE A 38 -6.56 1.70 10.63
C PHE A 38 -7.33 2.91 11.17
N THR A 39 -8.09 3.59 10.30
CA THR A 39 -8.97 4.69 10.70
C THR A 39 -10.26 4.69 9.89
N VAL A 40 -11.33 5.16 10.51
CA VAL A 40 -12.61 5.40 9.85
C VAL A 40 -12.93 6.89 9.96
N GLN A 41 -13.47 7.47 8.90
CA GLN A 41 -14.03 8.81 8.89
C GLN A 41 -15.43 8.74 8.32
N VAL A 42 -16.36 9.50 8.88
CA VAL A 42 -17.73 9.62 8.38
C VAL A 42 -17.98 11.10 8.14
N ASP A 43 -18.32 11.45 6.91
CA ASP A 43 -18.58 12.82 6.47
C ASP A 43 -17.43 13.78 6.78
N GLY A 44 -16.21 13.32 6.49
CA GLY A 44 -14.96 14.05 6.76
C GLY A 44 -14.58 14.15 8.24
N LYS A 45 -15.41 13.66 9.17
CA LYS A 45 -15.14 13.73 10.61
C LYS A 45 -14.43 12.47 11.10
N PRO A 46 -13.38 12.59 11.94
CA PRO A 46 -12.76 11.45 12.58
C PRO A 46 -13.78 10.63 13.36
N PHE A 47 -13.64 9.31 13.33
CA PHE A 47 -14.51 8.44 14.11
C PHE A 47 -14.42 8.77 15.61
N PRO A 48 -15.55 8.90 16.32
CA PRO A 48 -15.53 9.19 17.75
C PRO A 48 -14.73 8.14 18.53
N PRO A 49 -13.82 8.53 19.44
CA PRO A 49 -12.99 7.58 20.19
C PRO A 49 -13.80 6.51 20.95
N LYS A 50 -14.98 6.87 21.46
CA LYS A 50 -15.91 5.94 22.13
C LYS A 50 -16.46 4.85 21.20
N LEU A 51 -16.65 5.18 19.93
CA LEU A 51 -17.12 4.24 18.90
C LEU A 51 -15.94 3.45 18.32
N ALA A 52 -14.76 4.08 18.20
CA ALA A 52 -13.52 3.41 17.82
C ALA A 52 -13.08 2.36 18.86
N ALA A 53 -13.39 2.59 20.14
CA ALA A 53 -13.15 1.64 21.23
C ALA A 53 -14.06 0.40 21.15
N GLN A 54 -15.13 0.40 20.34
CA GLN A 54 -15.92 -0.78 20.08
C GLN A 54 -15.16 -1.71 19.12
N GLN A 55 -14.40 -2.65 19.68
CA GLN A 55 -13.56 -3.55 18.89
C GLN A 55 -14.37 -4.40 17.89
N LYS A 56 -15.56 -4.88 18.29
CA LYS A 56 -16.31 -5.86 17.48
C LYS A 56 -16.88 -5.33 16.15
N PRO A 57 -17.53 -4.15 16.08
CA PRO A 57 -17.97 -3.59 14.79
C PRO A 57 -16.82 -3.20 13.86
N MET A 58 -15.69 -2.76 14.41
CA MET A 58 -14.49 -2.42 13.63
C MET A 58 -13.81 -3.68 13.10
N GLU A 59 -13.68 -4.71 13.92
CA GLU A 59 -13.20 -6.04 13.52
C GLU A 59 -14.08 -6.65 12.42
N PHE A 60 -15.41 -6.48 12.52
CA PHE A 60 -16.36 -6.89 11.48
C PHE A 60 -16.11 -6.17 10.14
N LEU A 61 -15.91 -4.85 10.17
CA LEU A 61 -15.58 -4.06 8.99
C LEU A 61 -14.23 -4.49 8.38
N GLN A 62 -13.20 -4.67 9.21
CA GLN A 62 -11.89 -5.16 8.80
C GLN A 62 -11.99 -6.53 8.10
N ALA A 63 -12.78 -7.46 8.65
CA ALA A 63 -13.00 -8.77 8.05
C ALA A 63 -13.70 -8.68 6.69
N ILE A 64 -14.76 -7.86 6.56
CA ILE A 64 -15.44 -7.65 5.27
C ILE A 64 -14.46 -7.11 4.23
N ILE A 65 -13.65 -6.10 4.58
CA ILE A 65 -12.64 -5.55 3.65
C ILE A 65 -11.62 -6.62 3.26
N SER A 66 -11.15 -7.40 4.24
CA SER A 66 -10.12 -8.40 4.04
C SER A 66 -10.57 -9.58 3.18
N LEU A 67 -11.85 -9.93 3.28
CA LEU A 67 -12.50 -10.98 2.49
C LEU A 67 -12.98 -10.50 1.11
N GLY A 68 -12.62 -9.28 0.69
CA GLY A 68 -12.84 -8.76 -0.67
C GLY A 68 -13.91 -7.68 -0.79
N GLY A 69 -14.60 -7.33 0.29
CA GLY A 69 -15.52 -6.20 0.35
C GLY A 69 -16.85 -6.33 -0.41
N ARG A 70 -17.01 -7.32 -1.29
CA ARG A 70 -18.18 -7.48 -2.16
C ARG A 70 -18.60 -8.93 -2.30
N ASN A 71 -19.90 -9.17 -2.28
CA ASN A 71 -20.55 -10.48 -2.49
C ASN A 71 -19.98 -11.61 -1.61
N ILE A 72 -19.59 -11.29 -0.38
CA ILE A 72 -18.95 -12.22 0.56
C ILE A 72 -20.06 -13.02 1.26
N SER A 73 -19.95 -14.34 1.35
CA SER A 73 -20.93 -15.13 2.10
C SER A 73 -20.95 -14.70 3.58
N SER A 74 -22.15 -14.49 4.13
CA SER A 74 -22.33 -14.17 5.55
C SER A 74 -21.83 -15.31 6.44
N GLU A 75 -21.89 -16.55 5.94
CA GLU A 75 -21.33 -17.74 6.60
C GLU A 75 -19.80 -17.70 6.65
N ILE A 76 -19.13 -17.27 5.55
CA ILE A 76 -17.66 -17.08 5.52
C ILE A 76 -17.23 -15.99 6.50
N ILE A 77 -17.99 -14.87 6.57
CA ILE A 77 -17.71 -13.81 7.54
C ILE A 77 -17.90 -14.34 8.97
N GLY A 78 -18.98 -15.09 9.20
CA GLY A 78 -19.29 -15.71 10.48
C GLY A 78 -18.18 -16.63 10.97
N SER A 79 -17.80 -17.62 10.16
CA SER A 79 -16.73 -18.58 10.51
C SER A 79 -15.35 -17.94 10.66
N SER A 80 -15.09 -16.83 9.94
CA SER A 80 -13.82 -16.08 10.06
C SER A 80 -13.71 -15.25 11.35
N LEU A 81 -14.84 -14.79 11.88
CA LEU A 81 -14.90 -13.92 13.08
C LEU A 81 -15.21 -14.69 14.36
N TRP A 82 -15.98 -15.76 14.25
CA TRP A 82 -16.45 -16.59 15.36
C TRP A 82 -16.28 -18.08 15.00
N PRO A 83 -15.03 -18.57 14.89
CA PRO A 83 -14.76 -19.96 14.50
C PRO A 83 -15.28 -20.98 15.51
N ASP A 84 -15.37 -20.59 16.79
CA ASP A 84 -15.81 -21.44 17.90
C ASP A 84 -17.32 -21.37 18.16
N ALA A 85 -18.09 -20.71 17.28
CA ALA A 85 -19.53 -20.57 17.45
C ALA A 85 -20.29 -21.83 17.01
N GLU A 86 -21.18 -22.32 17.88
CA GLU A 86 -22.01 -23.50 17.62
C GLU A 86 -23.42 -23.12 17.13
N GLY A 87 -24.00 -23.94 16.25
CA GLY A 87 -25.35 -23.74 15.71
C GLY A 87 -25.53 -22.36 15.06
N ASP A 88 -26.62 -21.66 15.40
CA ASP A 88 -26.96 -20.35 14.85
C ASP A 88 -26.19 -19.18 15.50
N ALA A 89 -25.27 -19.44 16.43
CA ALA A 89 -24.57 -18.38 17.16
C ALA A 89 -23.74 -17.45 16.24
N ALA A 90 -23.10 -18.00 15.19
CA ALA A 90 -22.35 -17.20 14.22
C ALA A 90 -23.26 -16.29 13.38
N ALA A 91 -24.42 -16.79 12.96
CA ALA A 91 -25.40 -16.01 12.20
C ALA A 91 -26.00 -14.89 13.06
N ASN A 92 -26.37 -15.18 14.31
CA ASN A 92 -26.85 -14.18 15.26
C ASN A 92 -25.79 -13.10 15.54
N ALA A 93 -24.53 -13.50 15.74
CA ALA A 93 -23.42 -12.57 15.95
C ALA A 93 -23.18 -11.71 14.70
N PHE A 94 -23.31 -12.28 13.51
CA PHE A 94 -23.24 -11.55 12.25
C PHE A 94 -24.31 -10.45 12.19
N ASP A 95 -25.58 -10.77 12.43
CA ASP A 95 -26.69 -9.81 12.34
C ASP A 95 -26.54 -8.67 13.37
N ILE A 96 -26.13 -9.01 14.59
CA ILE A 96 -25.85 -8.01 15.64
C ILE A 96 -24.73 -7.06 15.21
N ASN A 97 -23.63 -7.59 14.69
CA ASN A 97 -22.48 -6.77 14.29
C ASN A 97 -22.74 -5.99 13.00
N LEU A 98 -23.55 -6.51 12.08
CA LEU A 98 -24.05 -5.80 10.91
C LEU A 98 -24.88 -4.59 11.32
N TYR A 99 -25.84 -4.78 12.23
CA TYR A 99 -26.66 -3.68 12.76
C TYR A 99 -25.80 -2.63 13.46
N ARG A 100 -24.87 -3.07 14.32
CA ARG A 100 -23.95 -2.17 15.02
C ARG A 100 -23.08 -1.41 14.03
N ALA A 101 -22.43 -2.09 13.08
CA ALA A 101 -21.58 -1.45 12.09
C ALA A 101 -22.34 -0.39 11.28
N ARG A 102 -23.54 -0.71 10.75
CA ARG A 102 -24.40 0.28 10.06
C ARG A 102 -24.73 1.48 10.93
N LYS A 103 -25.07 1.25 12.20
CA LYS A 103 -25.37 2.33 13.16
C LYS A 103 -24.13 3.19 13.42
N THR A 104 -22.96 2.57 13.59
CA THR A 104 -21.71 3.27 13.85
C THR A 104 -21.22 4.07 12.65
N LEU A 105 -21.47 3.58 11.43
CA LEU A 105 -21.16 4.28 10.18
C LEU A 105 -22.15 5.39 9.84
N GLY A 106 -23.30 5.48 10.52
CA GLY A 106 -24.36 6.46 10.23
C GLY A 106 -25.20 6.18 8.98
N TYR A 107 -24.83 5.14 8.22
CA TYR A 107 -25.46 4.78 6.94
C TYR A 107 -25.93 3.33 6.93
N LYS A 108 -27.25 3.13 6.84
CA LYS A 108 -27.83 1.78 6.75
C LYS A 108 -27.41 1.06 5.46
N ASP A 109 -27.21 1.80 4.39
CA ASP A 109 -26.82 1.31 3.07
C ASP A 109 -25.31 1.22 2.87
N ALA A 110 -24.48 1.55 3.87
CA ALA A 110 -23.02 1.38 3.78
C ALA A 110 -22.60 -0.09 3.69
N ILE A 111 -23.37 -0.98 4.32
CA ILE A 111 -23.21 -2.44 4.21
C ILE A 111 -24.55 -3.00 3.74
N THR A 112 -24.57 -3.73 2.64
CA THR A 112 -25.77 -4.37 2.09
C THR A 112 -25.67 -5.88 2.24
N VAL A 113 -26.81 -6.53 2.47
CA VAL A 113 -26.91 -7.99 2.49
C VAL A 113 -28.03 -8.38 1.55
N SER A 114 -27.73 -9.25 0.58
CA SER A 114 -28.70 -9.78 -0.38
C SER A 114 -28.38 -11.24 -0.67
N ALA A 115 -29.38 -12.11 -0.64
CA ALA A 115 -29.23 -13.55 -0.85
C ALA A 115 -28.07 -14.18 -0.04
N GLY A 116 -27.97 -13.84 1.25
CA GLY A 116 -26.92 -14.34 2.15
C GLY A 116 -25.52 -13.76 1.91
N LYS A 117 -25.36 -12.82 0.97
CA LYS A 117 -24.07 -12.20 0.64
C LYS A 117 -24.00 -10.77 1.12
N CYS A 118 -22.90 -10.44 1.80
CA CYS A 118 -22.57 -9.15 2.35
C CYS A 118 -21.66 -8.36 1.40
N SER A 119 -21.95 -7.07 1.20
CA SER A 119 -21.13 -6.14 0.43
C SER A 119 -21.02 -4.80 1.15
N LEU A 120 -19.87 -4.17 1.04
CA LEU A 120 -19.73 -2.74 1.28
C LEU A 120 -20.21 -1.99 0.04
N ASN A 121 -21.02 -0.97 0.25
CA ASN A 121 -21.57 -0.17 -0.84
C ASN A 121 -20.53 0.87 -1.28
N ASN A 122 -19.91 0.67 -2.44
CA ASN A 122 -18.88 1.58 -2.97
C ASN A 122 -19.36 3.01 -3.27
N ALA A 123 -20.67 3.25 -3.36
CA ALA A 123 -21.22 4.60 -3.45
C ALA A 123 -21.19 5.35 -2.11
N ARG A 124 -21.07 4.62 -0.99
CA ARG A 124 -21.04 5.16 0.37
C ARG A 124 -19.68 4.98 1.06
N VAL A 125 -18.97 3.91 0.75
CA VAL A 125 -17.74 3.50 1.42
C VAL A 125 -16.58 3.56 0.44
N TRP A 126 -15.60 4.41 0.77
CA TRP A 126 -14.28 4.42 0.16
C TRP A 126 -13.30 3.67 1.06
N VAL A 127 -12.44 2.86 0.46
CA VAL A 127 -11.38 2.12 1.14
C VAL A 127 -10.08 2.35 0.40
N ASP A 128 -9.06 2.82 1.09
CA ASP A 128 -7.74 3.12 0.52
C ASP A 128 -7.12 1.91 -0.19
N ALA A 129 -7.23 0.70 0.37
CA ALA A 129 -6.72 -0.52 -0.24
C ALA A 129 -7.37 -0.82 -1.60
N TRP A 130 -8.65 -0.49 -1.80
CA TRP A 130 -9.30 -0.70 -3.09
C TRP A 130 -8.91 0.36 -4.12
N GLU A 131 -8.72 1.60 -3.67
CA GLU A 131 -8.22 2.68 -4.52
C GLU A 131 -6.79 2.40 -4.98
N PHE A 132 -5.95 1.96 -4.03
CA PHE A 132 -4.62 1.45 -4.28
C PHE A 132 -4.63 0.30 -5.30
N GLU A 133 -5.45 -0.73 -5.11
CA GLU A 133 -5.56 -1.82 -6.09
C GLU A 133 -6.06 -1.35 -7.46
N ARG A 134 -6.97 -0.36 -7.51
CA ARG A 134 -7.48 0.23 -8.75
C ARG A 134 -6.37 0.91 -9.53
N ILE A 135 -5.53 1.69 -8.86
CA ILE A 135 -4.37 2.37 -9.46
C ILE A 135 -3.38 1.34 -10.00
N LEU A 136 -3.00 0.34 -9.20
CA LEU A 136 -2.09 -0.72 -9.65
C LEU A 136 -2.66 -1.50 -10.86
N ASN A 137 -3.95 -1.83 -10.83
CA ASN A 137 -4.61 -2.46 -11.99
C ASN A 137 -4.63 -1.56 -13.23
N LYS A 138 -4.63 -0.23 -13.08
CA LYS A 138 -4.50 0.71 -14.19
C LYS A 138 -3.10 0.64 -14.80
N ILE A 139 -2.07 0.63 -13.96
CA ILE A 139 -0.67 0.42 -14.39
C ILE A 139 -0.55 -0.90 -15.16
N ASP A 140 -1.06 -2.01 -14.62
CA ASP A 140 -1.03 -3.32 -15.31
C ASP A 140 -1.64 -3.25 -16.72
N ARG A 141 -2.76 -2.55 -16.90
CA ARG A 141 -3.41 -2.39 -18.23
C ARG A 141 -2.54 -1.60 -19.21
N ILE A 142 -1.91 -0.52 -18.73
CA ILE A 142 -1.01 0.31 -19.52
C ILE A 142 0.21 -0.50 -19.97
N LEU A 143 0.79 -1.29 -19.05
CA LEU A 143 1.94 -2.14 -19.34
C LEU A 143 1.62 -3.26 -20.35
N VAL A 144 0.41 -3.82 -20.31
CA VAL A 144 -0.02 -4.88 -21.24
C VAL A 144 -0.37 -4.33 -22.63
N ASN A 145 -0.92 -3.12 -22.72
CA ASN A 145 -1.32 -2.51 -24.00
C ASN A 145 -0.95 -1.02 -24.08
N PRO A 146 0.34 -0.69 -24.29
CA PRO A 146 0.80 0.69 -24.31
C PRO A 146 0.24 1.52 -25.48
N ALA A 147 -0.22 0.87 -26.55
CA ALA A 147 -0.76 1.53 -27.74
C ALA A 147 -2.15 2.17 -27.53
N ASN A 148 -2.84 1.84 -26.44
CA ASN A 148 -4.18 2.35 -26.12
C ASN A 148 -4.15 3.17 -24.82
N THR A 149 -3.17 4.08 -24.73
CA THR A 149 -2.95 4.94 -23.57
C THR A 149 -3.25 6.39 -23.91
N ASP A 150 -3.76 7.12 -22.92
CA ASP A 150 -3.86 8.58 -22.96
C ASP A 150 -2.64 9.17 -22.22
N PRO A 151 -1.66 9.78 -22.92
CA PRO A 151 -0.44 10.29 -22.31
C PRO A 151 -0.69 11.31 -21.19
N ALA A 152 -1.83 12.00 -21.18
CA ALA A 152 -2.16 12.99 -20.16
C ALA A 152 -2.61 12.36 -18.83
N SER A 153 -3.13 11.13 -18.85
CA SER A 153 -3.71 10.47 -17.67
C SER A 153 -3.12 9.10 -17.34
N ASP A 154 -2.28 8.55 -18.21
CA ASP A 154 -1.70 7.21 -18.13
C ASP A 154 -0.18 7.21 -17.86
N ASP A 155 0.35 8.27 -17.24
CA ASP A 155 1.72 8.27 -16.75
C ASP A 155 1.87 7.27 -15.59
N ILE A 156 2.49 6.13 -15.88
CA ILE A 156 2.69 5.03 -14.92
C ILE A 156 3.56 5.44 -13.72
N GLU A 157 4.43 6.44 -13.86
CA GLU A 157 5.27 6.90 -12.75
C GLU A 157 4.44 7.76 -11.79
N LEU A 158 3.60 8.65 -12.31
CA LEU A 158 2.63 9.40 -11.48
C LEU A 158 1.64 8.46 -10.81
N LEU A 159 1.09 7.48 -11.54
CA LEU A 159 0.20 6.46 -10.97
C LEU A 159 0.89 5.65 -9.87
N LEU A 160 2.18 5.31 -10.01
CA LEU A 160 2.89 4.61 -8.94
C LEU A 160 3.11 5.51 -7.72
N GLN A 161 3.42 6.79 -7.91
CA GLN A 161 3.52 7.76 -6.81
C GLN A 161 2.19 7.89 -6.06
N ASP A 162 1.09 7.94 -6.79
CA ASP A 162 -0.27 7.94 -6.26
C ASP A 162 -0.55 6.72 -5.40
N ALA A 163 -0.21 5.52 -5.89
CA ALA A 163 -0.34 4.28 -5.13
C ALA A 163 0.54 4.28 -3.86
N LEU A 164 1.78 4.79 -3.95
CA LEU A 164 2.69 4.90 -2.80
C LEU A 164 2.17 5.87 -1.74
N SER A 165 1.49 6.95 -2.14
CA SER A 165 0.91 7.90 -1.19
C SER A 165 -0.26 7.31 -0.38
N LEU A 166 -0.97 6.31 -0.93
CA LEU A 166 -1.97 5.54 -0.19
C LEU A 166 -1.32 4.49 0.71
N TYR A 167 -0.17 3.95 0.32
CA TYR A 167 0.55 2.90 1.07
C TYR A 167 1.41 3.49 2.20
N GLN A 168 0.77 3.93 3.29
CA GLN A 168 1.47 4.46 4.48
C GLN A 168 1.97 3.37 5.45
N GLY A 169 1.86 2.11 5.05
CA GLY A 169 2.28 0.93 5.82
C GLY A 169 1.48 -0.30 5.42
N GLY A 170 1.86 -1.46 5.97
CA GLY A 170 1.19 -2.72 5.66
C GLY A 170 -0.30 -2.68 6.02
N PHE A 171 -1.11 -3.38 5.22
CA PHE A 171 -2.55 -3.52 5.43
C PHE A 171 -2.86 -4.05 6.84
N LEU A 172 -3.62 -3.29 7.62
CA LEU A 172 -3.97 -3.56 9.02
C LEU A 172 -2.76 -3.99 9.85
N SER A 173 -1.58 -3.41 9.59
CA SER A 173 -0.30 -3.80 10.20
C SER A 173 -0.25 -3.66 11.72
N ARG A 174 -1.05 -2.76 12.28
CA ARG A 174 -1.16 -2.50 13.73
C ARG A 174 -2.26 -3.32 14.41
N GLU A 175 -3.08 -4.04 13.66
CA GLU A 175 -4.15 -4.88 14.18
C GLU A 175 -3.63 -6.30 14.44
N THR A 176 -4.31 -7.02 15.34
CA THR A 176 -3.98 -8.42 15.65
C THR A 176 -4.01 -9.28 14.37
N ALA A 177 -2.95 -10.05 14.17
CA ALA A 177 -2.82 -10.94 13.01
C ALA A 177 -3.91 -12.02 13.02
N LYS A 178 -4.62 -12.13 11.90
CA LYS A 178 -5.64 -13.13 11.62
C LYS A 178 -5.43 -13.65 10.20
N SER A 179 -5.84 -14.88 9.92
CA SER A 179 -5.66 -15.48 8.60
C SER A 179 -6.13 -14.57 7.46
N TRP A 180 -7.33 -13.99 7.61
CA TRP A 180 -7.92 -13.11 6.60
C TRP A 180 -7.17 -11.78 6.38
N ASN A 181 -6.56 -11.17 7.41
CA ASN A 181 -5.82 -9.93 7.21
C ASN A 181 -4.37 -10.17 6.76
N VAL A 182 -3.73 -11.24 7.22
CA VAL A 182 -2.35 -11.60 6.83
C VAL A 182 -2.31 -11.91 5.34
N SER A 183 -3.23 -12.74 4.84
CA SER A 183 -3.26 -13.10 3.42
C SER A 183 -3.45 -11.88 2.51
N LEU A 184 -4.34 -10.95 2.88
CA LEU A 184 -4.52 -9.72 2.10
C LEU A 184 -3.29 -8.80 2.19
N ARG A 185 -2.70 -8.66 3.37
CA ARG A 185 -1.49 -7.84 3.59
C ARG A 185 -0.35 -8.30 2.68
N GLU A 186 -0.04 -9.58 2.69
CA GLU A 186 1.03 -10.12 1.84
C GLU A 186 0.69 -9.94 0.36
N ARG A 187 -0.55 -10.23 -0.05
CA ARG A 187 -0.99 -10.03 -1.44
C ARG A 187 -0.78 -8.59 -1.91
N LEU A 188 -1.16 -7.60 -1.11
CA LEU A 188 -0.99 -6.19 -1.45
C LEU A 188 0.48 -5.77 -1.46
N ARG A 189 1.29 -6.28 -0.52
CA ARG A 189 2.74 -6.06 -0.45
C ARG A 189 3.45 -6.58 -1.70
N PHE A 190 3.23 -7.85 -2.05
CA PHE A 190 3.80 -8.46 -3.26
C PHE A 190 3.35 -7.74 -4.53
N LYS A 191 2.07 -7.35 -4.59
CA LYS A 191 1.55 -6.60 -5.72
C LYS A 191 2.27 -5.27 -5.86
N LEU A 192 2.43 -4.50 -4.78
CA LEU A 192 3.16 -3.23 -4.80
C LEU A 192 4.60 -3.41 -5.30
N PHE A 193 5.32 -4.37 -4.69
CA PHE A 193 6.71 -4.63 -5.01
C PHE A 193 6.90 -4.94 -6.51
N ARG A 194 6.05 -5.79 -7.09
CA ARG A 194 6.07 -6.09 -8.53
C ARG A 194 5.93 -4.83 -9.39
N HIS A 195 5.02 -3.92 -9.03
CA HIS A 195 4.81 -2.68 -9.79
C HIS A 195 5.97 -1.70 -9.63
N ILE A 196 6.55 -1.60 -8.42
CA ILE A 196 7.76 -0.82 -8.20
C ILE A 196 8.87 -1.33 -9.10
N THR A 197 9.16 -2.63 -9.11
CA THR A 197 10.22 -3.20 -9.94
C THR A 197 9.99 -2.90 -11.43
N ALA A 198 8.78 -3.12 -11.93
CA ALA A 198 8.45 -2.87 -13.34
C ALA A 198 8.56 -1.40 -13.74
N VAL A 199 7.93 -0.49 -12.99
CA VAL A 199 7.94 0.95 -13.31
C VAL A 199 9.33 1.56 -13.12
N SER A 200 10.07 1.16 -12.08
CA SER A 200 11.45 1.63 -11.88
C SER A 200 12.36 1.22 -13.03
N HIS A 201 12.21 -0.01 -13.54
CA HIS A 201 12.98 -0.50 -14.66
C HIS A 201 12.68 0.30 -15.93
N ILE A 202 11.41 0.57 -16.22
CA ILE A 202 11.00 1.40 -17.36
C ILE A 202 11.53 2.84 -17.21
N ALA A 203 11.50 3.41 -16.00
CA ALA A 203 12.08 4.72 -15.74
C ALA A 203 13.60 4.73 -16.03
N GLU A 204 14.30 3.67 -15.60
CA GLU A 204 15.73 3.49 -15.81
C GLU A 204 16.08 3.36 -17.30
N GLU A 205 15.37 2.51 -18.05
CA GLU A 205 15.59 2.32 -19.49
C GLU A 205 15.36 3.60 -20.31
N ASN A 206 14.44 4.45 -19.85
CA ASN A 206 14.17 5.76 -20.45
C ASN A 206 15.13 6.86 -19.97
N GLY A 207 16.15 6.53 -19.18
CA GLY A 207 17.12 7.50 -18.65
C GLY A 207 16.53 8.46 -17.61
N ARG A 208 15.34 8.17 -17.07
CA ARG A 208 14.72 8.92 -15.96
C ARG A 208 15.31 8.47 -14.62
N TRP A 209 16.63 8.61 -14.49
CA TRP A 209 17.43 8.07 -13.37
C TRP A 209 16.93 8.52 -11.99
N VAL A 210 16.52 9.79 -11.86
CA VAL A 210 16.02 10.33 -10.57
C VAL A 210 14.75 9.61 -10.12
N ASN A 211 13.83 9.33 -11.04
CA ASN A 211 12.59 8.63 -10.73
C ASN A 211 12.85 7.13 -10.46
N ALA A 212 13.71 6.49 -11.26
CA ALA A 212 14.14 5.12 -11.00
C ALA A 212 14.76 4.98 -9.60
N ILE A 213 15.67 5.87 -9.21
CA ILE A 213 16.29 5.92 -7.87
C ILE A 213 15.21 6.05 -6.79
N TYR A 214 14.27 6.98 -6.95
CA TYR A 214 13.18 7.19 -6.00
C TYR A 214 12.36 5.92 -5.79
N PHE A 215 11.93 5.28 -6.88
CA PHE A 215 11.11 4.07 -6.79
C PHE A 215 11.89 2.86 -6.26
N TYR A 216 13.16 2.68 -6.65
CA TYR A 216 14.00 1.62 -6.07
C TYR A 216 14.19 1.80 -4.56
N GLN A 217 14.37 3.04 -4.08
CA GLN A 217 14.43 3.32 -2.66
C GLN A 217 13.11 2.96 -1.95
N LYS A 218 11.96 3.28 -2.55
CA LYS A 218 10.64 2.88 -2.03
C LYS A 218 10.45 1.36 -2.04
N GLY A 219 10.95 0.66 -3.05
CA GLY A 219 10.96 -0.80 -3.08
C GLY A 219 11.76 -1.40 -1.93
N LEU A 220 12.92 -0.81 -1.60
CA LEU A 220 13.77 -1.24 -0.48
C LEU A 220 13.19 -0.91 0.91
N GLU A 221 12.32 0.09 1.03
CA GLU A 221 11.54 0.32 2.25
C GLU A 221 10.53 -0.84 2.50
N ILE A 222 10.05 -1.48 1.43
CA ILE A 222 9.05 -2.57 1.50
C ILE A 222 9.74 -3.94 1.58
N GLU A 223 10.78 -4.18 0.78
CA GLU A 223 11.58 -5.40 0.74
C GLU A 223 13.06 -5.08 0.98
N PRO A 224 13.48 -4.93 2.25
CA PRO A 224 14.88 -4.59 2.58
C PRO A 224 15.91 -5.65 2.15
N LEU A 225 15.45 -6.88 1.88
CA LEU A 225 16.27 -8.02 1.47
C LEU A 225 16.27 -8.26 -0.05
N ALA A 226 15.62 -7.40 -0.83
CA ALA A 226 15.62 -7.51 -2.30
C ALA A 226 16.95 -7.02 -2.88
N GLU A 227 17.95 -7.92 -2.91
CA GLU A 227 19.30 -7.62 -3.41
C GLU A 227 19.31 -7.00 -4.81
N GLU A 228 18.44 -7.48 -5.71
CA GLU A 228 18.28 -6.94 -7.06
C GLU A 228 18.00 -5.43 -7.09
N LEU A 229 17.18 -4.92 -6.16
CA LEU A 229 16.89 -3.47 -6.13
C LEU A 229 18.12 -2.67 -5.69
N TYR A 230 18.98 -3.20 -4.81
CA TYR A 230 20.25 -2.56 -4.50
C TYR A 230 21.17 -2.53 -5.72
N GLN A 231 21.24 -3.62 -6.48
CA GLN A 231 22.03 -3.70 -7.70
C GLN A 231 21.60 -2.62 -8.71
N ARG A 232 20.30 -2.50 -8.99
CA ARG A 232 19.77 -1.46 -9.89
C ARG A 232 20.02 -0.04 -9.37
N LEU A 233 19.84 0.17 -8.06
CA LEU A 233 20.10 1.46 -7.44
C LEU A 233 21.59 1.86 -7.51
N MET A 234 22.51 0.90 -7.33
CA MET A 234 23.96 1.11 -7.52
C MET A 234 24.29 1.50 -8.97
N ILE A 235 23.68 0.81 -9.94
CA ILE A 235 23.85 1.10 -11.36
C ILE A 235 23.35 2.51 -11.70
N CYS A 236 22.17 2.91 -11.22
CA CYS A 236 21.63 4.25 -11.43
C CYS A 236 22.59 5.34 -10.90
N TYR A 237 23.09 5.19 -9.68
CA TYR A 237 24.05 6.15 -9.12
C TYR A 237 25.38 6.17 -9.89
N GLN A 238 25.86 5.02 -10.35
CA GLN A 238 27.06 4.94 -11.19
C GLN A 238 26.88 5.70 -12.50
N TYR A 239 25.76 5.52 -13.20
CA TYR A 239 25.45 6.27 -14.44
C TYR A 239 25.36 7.78 -14.22
N MET A 240 24.89 8.21 -13.05
CA MET A 240 24.87 9.63 -12.68
C MET A 240 26.22 10.18 -12.20
N GLY A 241 27.30 9.37 -12.20
CA GLY A 241 28.62 9.76 -11.69
C GLY A 241 28.70 9.88 -10.16
N ARG A 242 27.68 9.40 -9.43
CA ARG A 242 27.52 9.51 -7.98
C ARG A 242 28.12 8.30 -7.26
N LYS A 243 29.46 8.18 -7.34
CA LYS A 243 30.22 7.02 -6.84
C LYS A 243 30.03 6.79 -5.32
N ALA A 244 30.02 7.86 -4.52
CA ALA A 244 29.88 7.76 -3.07
C ALA A 244 28.52 7.15 -2.66
N GLU A 245 27.45 7.58 -3.31
CA GLU A 245 26.10 7.08 -3.10
C GLU A 245 25.98 5.61 -3.54
N ALA A 246 26.55 5.24 -4.69
CA ALA A 246 26.56 3.86 -5.15
C ALA A 246 27.26 2.91 -4.15
N LEU A 247 28.39 3.34 -3.57
CA LEU A 247 29.09 2.56 -2.53
C LEU A 247 28.31 2.52 -1.21
N SER A 248 27.62 3.60 -0.83
CA SER A 248 26.74 3.61 0.35
C SER A 248 25.59 2.62 0.21
N VAL A 249 25.01 2.51 -0.99
CA VAL A 249 23.96 1.53 -1.29
C VAL A 249 24.47 0.10 -1.13
N TYR A 250 25.67 -0.22 -1.63
CA TYR A 250 26.31 -1.52 -1.41
C TYR A 250 26.49 -1.83 0.09
N GLN A 251 26.97 -0.87 0.87
CA GLN A 251 27.17 -1.07 2.31
C GLN A 251 25.85 -1.38 3.03
N ARG A 252 24.77 -0.69 2.66
CA ARG A 252 23.41 -0.97 3.16
C ARG A 252 22.93 -2.35 2.74
N CYS A 253 23.14 -2.75 1.49
CA CYS A 253 22.81 -4.09 0.99
C CYS A 253 23.46 -5.17 1.86
N ARG A 254 24.78 -5.08 2.03
CA ARG A 254 25.57 -6.02 2.85
C ARG A 254 25.07 -6.07 4.30
N ALA A 255 24.79 -4.92 4.90
CA ALA A 255 24.29 -4.86 6.27
C ALA A 255 22.91 -5.54 6.42
N ASN A 256 21.98 -5.28 5.49
CA ASN A 256 20.64 -5.84 5.55
C ASN A 256 20.60 -7.34 5.25
N LEU A 257 21.37 -7.82 4.27
CA LEU A 257 21.47 -9.26 3.96
C LEU A 257 22.11 -10.04 5.13
N SER A 258 23.16 -9.49 5.73
CA SER A 258 23.78 -10.10 6.90
C SER A 258 22.82 -10.12 8.10
N ALA A 259 22.14 -9.01 8.40
CA ALA A 259 21.22 -8.94 9.54
C ALA A 259 19.95 -9.79 9.36
N GLY A 260 19.42 -9.89 8.15
CA GLY A 260 18.14 -10.57 7.90
C GLY A 260 18.25 -12.04 7.50
N LEU A 261 19.34 -12.45 6.84
CA LEU A 261 19.49 -13.79 6.27
C LEU A 261 20.81 -14.47 6.63
N ASP A 262 21.73 -13.78 7.32
CA ASP A 262 23.09 -14.26 7.60
C ASP A 262 23.87 -14.65 6.34
N ILE A 263 23.66 -13.90 5.25
CA ILE A 263 24.36 -14.08 3.97
C ILE A 263 25.13 -12.82 3.57
N VAL A 264 26.11 -13.01 2.69
CA VAL A 264 26.86 -11.93 2.03
C VAL A 264 26.25 -11.58 0.67
N PRO A 265 26.53 -10.38 0.12
CA PRO A 265 26.11 -10.02 -1.23
C PRO A 265 26.57 -11.04 -2.28
N SER A 266 25.75 -11.20 -3.31
CA SER A 266 26.01 -12.11 -4.42
C SER A 266 27.23 -11.67 -5.25
N PRO A 267 27.82 -12.60 -6.04
CA PRO A 267 28.90 -12.26 -6.97
C PRO A 267 28.53 -11.15 -7.96
N GLU A 268 27.28 -11.06 -8.38
CA GLU A 268 26.75 -10.00 -9.25
C GLU A 268 26.85 -8.63 -8.57
N THR A 269 26.45 -8.54 -7.30
CA THR A 269 26.57 -7.32 -6.51
C THR A 269 28.03 -6.90 -6.33
N GLU A 270 28.94 -7.84 -6.09
CA GLU A 270 30.38 -7.56 -5.97
C GLU A 270 31.00 -7.07 -7.29
N LYS A 271 30.54 -7.59 -8.43
CA LYS A 271 30.96 -7.10 -9.76
C LYS A 271 30.55 -5.64 -9.97
N ILE A 272 29.32 -5.26 -9.61
CA ILE A 272 28.86 -3.87 -9.71
C ILE A 272 29.67 -2.98 -8.76
N ARG A 273 29.92 -3.42 -7.52
CA ARG A 273 30.79 -2.67 -6.59
C ARG A 273 32.16 -2.39 -7.19
N THR A 274 32.77 -3.40 -7.81
CA THR A 274 34.09 -3.27 -8.42
C THR A 274 34.08 -2.31 -9.61
N SER A 275 33.04 -2.35 -10.45
CA SER A 275 32.94 -1.46 -11.61
C SER A 275 32.80 0.02 -11.22
N ILE A 276 32.22 0.33 -10.05
CA ILE A 276 32.11 1.71 -9.55
C ILE A 276 33.49 2.37 -9.37
N TYR A 277 34.50 1.60 -8.97
CA TYR A 277 35.88 2.10 -8.84
C TYR A 277 36.59 2.29 -10.18
N LEU A 278 36.17 1.54 -11.21
CA LEU A 278 36.79 1.53 -12.53
C LEU A 278 36.18 2.54 -13.50
N ALA A 279 34.95 2.98 -13.26
CA ALA A 279 34.34 4.07 -14.01
C ALA A 279 35.15 5.35 -13.74
N ALA A 280 35.85 5.89 -14.75
CA ALA A 280 36.62 7.12 -14.65
C ALA A 280 35.67 8.33 -14.65
#